data_AF-A0A2N2JFC5-F1
#
_entry.id   AF-A0A2N2JFC5-F1
#
_cell.length_a   1.000
_cell.length_b   1.000
_cell.length_c   1.000
_cell.angle_alpha   90.00
_cell.angle_beta   90.00
_cell.angle_gamma   90.00
#
_symmetry.space_group_name_H-M   'P 1'
#
loop_
_entity.id
_entity.type
_entity.pdbx_description
1 polymer ?
#
loop_
_entity_poly.entity_id
_entity_poly.type
_entity_poly.pdbx_seq_one_letter_code
_entity_poly.pdbx_strand_id
1 'polypeptide(L)'
;MKTALRWFGYVLFFLLCTAVFVYLTFPTDQARRFAEVKLTELSGADSVTIADLSLAGIGGAHLDDISIELPTLKIPTAVPGVEEEGPLRLIMVKTLDVDASLGGFLFGGDVDVTFDAEAQGGTIKRGHYQRDKEGTNVIEIGAIEDVALGSEQLFQALVGKNITGLVSGSLNVTLHTIAGANGKPAIDLDNVVGQIDLEIKDAKLRAPIFDSPMGRIQLGDADLGTIILKVVVDRASNIEAFKKTARRAGSDNTILHIADASVDGDDIAIQVAKNSAITLTAGRPLKDAAVNIHLSIMVKDAFFDREVPDPKDPKKKTQPNKNLRFVMQQPPIKNVLENGVFGVGITGILGKPRIRVERSVIREGIASRRPNLDRPVVDPEDDAEDADVEPEPPTPAPAPARVIDRPAPMRDAKTRFGASRPQPGRAALRPGIQARPTTLPPGTPPLHQLQPPPIPVEPDPVTDEPEGEVDPNGEPLEGEVDPNGEPLEHPEGELVPEDETIPE
;
A
#
# COMPACT_ATOMS: atom_id res chain seq x y z
N MET A 1 5.55 -66.27 8.64
CA MET A 1 5.46 -65.33 7.48
C MET A 1 4.07 -65.25 6.84
N LYS A 2 3.36 -66.36 6.56
CA LYS A 2 2.01 -66.30 5.91
C LYS A 2 0.96 -65.50 6.69
N THR A 3 1.01 -65.50 8.02
CA THR A 3 0.04 -64.75 8.87
C THR A 3 0.27 -63.24 8.81
N ALA A 4 1.53 -62.79 8.83
CA ALA A 4 1.87 -61.37 8.75
C ALA A 4 1.47 -60.76 7.39
N LEU A 5 1.67 -61.51 6.29
CA LEU A 5 1.26 -61.07 4.96
C LEU A 5 -0.27 -60.90 4.83
N ARG A 6 -1.06 -61.77 5.49
CA ARG A 6 -2.52 -61.65 5.53
C ARG A 6 -2.96 -60.41 6.30
N TRP A 7 -2.37 -60.17 7.48
CA TRP A 7 -2.65 -58.96 8.26
C TRP A 7 -2.33 -57.69 7.49
N PHE A 8 -1.16 -57.65 6.82
CA PHE A 8 -0.80 -56.52 5.97
C PHE A 8 -1.79 -56.31 4.82
N GLY A 9 -2.26 -57.39 4.18
CA GLY A 9 -3.28 -57.33 3.13
C GLY A 9 -4.63 -56.79 3.62
N TYR A 10 -5.09 -57.20 4.80
CA TYR A 10 -6.33 -56.67 5.39
C TYR A 10 -6.20 -55.19 5.76
N VAL A 11 -5.07 -54.77 6.34
CA VAL A 11 -4.81 -53.36 6.67
C VAL A 11 -4.76 -52.51 5.39
N LEU A 12 -4.05 -52.97 4.36
CA LEU A 12 -3.97 -52.26 3.08
C LEU A 12 -5.33 -52.17 2.38
N PHE A 13 -6.11 -53.27 2.36
CA PHE A 13 -7.45 -53.29 1.80
C PHE A 13 -8.41 -52.38 2.57
N PHE A 14 -8.35 -52.41 3.91
CA PHE A 14 -9.12 -51.51 4.76
C PHE A 14 -8.75 -50.04 4.47
N LEU A 15 -7.46 -49.70 4.41
CA LEU A 15 -7.02 -48.34 4.08
C LEU A 15 -7.47 -47.90 2.68
N LEU A 16 -7.42 -48.81 1.68
CA LEU A 16 -7.91 -48.53 0.34
C LEU A 16 -9.43 -48.29 0.33
N CYS A 17 -10.21 -49.15 0.97
CA CYS A 17 -11.65 -48.96 1.09
C CYS A 17 -11.98 -47.68 1.85
N THR A 18 -11.31 -47.39 2.96
CA THR A 18 -11.47 -46.14 3.72
C THR A 18 -11.14 -44.93 2.85
N ALA A 19 -10.06 -44.96 2.07
CA ALA A 19 -9.73 -43.86 1.15
C ALA A 19 -10.81 -43.66 0.08
N VAL A 20 -11.32 -44.73 -0.52
CA VAL A 20 -12.41 -44.66 -1.52
C VAL A 20 -13.71 -44.16 -0.88
N PHE A 21 -14.06 -44.65 0.31
CA PHE A 21 -15.25 -44.17 1.03
C PHE A 21 -15.11 -42.71 1.42
N VAL A 22 -13.96 -42.29 1.97
CA VAL A 22 -13.71 -40.89 2.31
C VAL A 22 -13.82 -40.03 1.07
N TYR A 23 -13.21 -40.43 -0.05
CA TYR A 23 -13.32 -39.69 -1.32
C TYR A 23 -14.77 -39.57 -1.83
N LEU A 24 -15.53 -40.68 -1.84
CA LEU A 24 -16.91 -40.69 -2.35
C LEU A 24 -17.93 -40.05 -1.42
N THR A 25 -17.65 -40.02 -0.11
CA THR A 25 -18.56 -39.47 0.91
C THR A 25 -18.12 -38.09 1.40
N PHE A 26 -17.02 -37.55 0.87
CA PHE A 26 -16.54 -36.24 1.28
C PHE A 26 -17.59 -35.19 0.91
N PRO A 27 -18.14 -34.45 1.88
CA PRO A 27 -19.18 -33.49 1.61
C PRO A 27 -18.56 -32.20 1.06
N THR A 28 -18.12 -32.22 -0.20
CA THR A 28 -17.43 -31.11 -0.89
C THR A 28 -18.21 -29.81 -0.75
N ASP A 29 -19.54 -29.83 -0.91
CA ASP A 29 -20.39 -28.66 -0.72
C ASP A 29 -20.36 -28.08 0.70
N GLN A 30 -20.31 -28.94 1.72
CA GLN A 30 -20.24 -28.47 3.11
C GLN A 30 -18.85 -27.94 3.43
N ALA A 31 -17.80 -28.60 2.93
CA ALA A 31 -16.41 -28.14 3.08
C ALA A 31 -16.21 -26.79 2.39
N ARG A 32 -16.75 -26.62 1.18
CA ARG A 32 -16.77 -25.35 0.44
C ARG A 32 -17.45 -24.24 1.22
N ARG A 33 -18.71 -24.44 1.65
CA ARG A 33 -19.43 -23.43 2.45
C ARG A 33 -18.72 -23.09 3.75
N PHE A 34 -18.13 -24.08 4.40
CA PHE A 34 -17.32 -23.86 5.59
C PHE A 34 -16.07 -23.03 5.29
N ALA A 35 -15.37 -23.32 4.19
CA ALA A 35 -14.22 -22.56 3.74
C ALA A 35 -14.61 -21.12 3.38
N GLU A 36 -15.71 -20.90 2.65
CA GLU A 36 -16.24 -19.56 2.35
C GLU A 36 -16.48 -18.76 3.63
N VAL A 37 -17.25 -19.31 4.58
CA VAL A 37 -17.53 -18.62 5.86
C VAL A 37 -16.25 -18.29 6.62
N LYS A 38 -15.29 -19.22 6.66
CA LYS A 38 -14.02 -19.01 7.36
C LYS A 38 -13.13 -18.00 6.65
N LEU A 39 -13.08 -18.01 5.33
CA LEU A 39 -12.34 -17.04 4.54
C LEU A 39 -12.97 -15.65 4.65
N THR A 40 -14.29 -15.53 4.67
CA THR A 40 -14.99 -14.25 4.94
C THR A 40 -14.63 -13.72 6.34
N GLU A 41 -14.69 -14.58 7.37
CA GLU A 41 -14.35 -14.21 8.75
C GLU A 41 -12.88 -13.76 8.89
N LEU A 42 -11.96 -14.44 8.20
CA LEU A 42 -10.53 -14.15 8.28
C LEU A 42 -10.10 -12.95 7.42
N SER A 43 -10.70 -12.77 6.24
CA SER A 43 -10.37 -11.68 5.33
C SER A 43 -11.06 -10.36 5.70
N GLY A 44 -12.18 -10.43 6.44
CA GLY A 44 -13.05 -9.28 6.66
C GLY A 44 -13.75 -8.81 5.39
N ALA A 45 -13.87 -9.70 4.40
CA ALA A 45 -14.65 -9.51 3.19
C ALA A 45 -16.16 -9.48 3.51
N ASP A 46 -16.94 -8.87 2.63
CA ASP A 46 -18.41 -8.93 2.68
C ASP A 46 -18.89 -10.30 2.22
N SER A 47 -18.27 -10.84 1.17
CA SER A 47 -18.58 -12.17 0.66
C SER A 47 -17.33 -12.87 0.11
N VAL A 48 -17.29 -14.20 0.22
CA VAL A 48 -16.31 -15.05 -0.46
C VAL A 48 -17.09 -16.16 -1.14
N THR A 49 -16.88 -16.31 -2.45
CA THR A 49 -17.50 -17.35 -3.25
C THR A 49 -16.41 -18.23 -3.83
N ILE A 50 -16.56 -19.55 -3.71
CA ILE A 50 -15.66 -20.55 -4.31
C ILE A 50 -16.46 -21.31 -5.37
N ALA A 51 -16.04 -21.27 -6.63
CA ALA A 51 -16.79 -21.96 -7.68
C ALA A 51 -16.69 -23.48 -7.52
N ASP A 52 -15.46 -23.99 -7.43
CA ASP A 52 -15.18 -25.41 -7.20
C ASP A 52 -14.15 -25.63 -6.10
N LEU A 53 -14.34 -26.71 -5.35
CA LEU A 53 -13.42 -27.17 -4.32
C LEU A 53 -13.24 -28.68 -4.48
N SER A 54 -12.03 -29.07 -4.83
CA SER A 54 -11.64 -30.47 -4.95
C SER A 54 -10.49 -30.82 -3.99
N LEU A 55 -10.41 -32.10 -3.61
CA LEU A 55 -9.36 -32.57 -2.71
C LEU A 55 -8.16 -33.08 -3.51
N ALA A 56 -6.99 -32.54 -3.22
CA ALA A 56 -5.71 -33.01 -3.73
C ALA A 56 -5.06 -33.96 -2.71
N GLY A 57 -5.47 -35.22 -2.70
CA GLY A 57 -4.87 -36.24 -1.83
C GLY A 57 -5.26 -36.14 -0.34
N ILE A 58 -4.34 -36.55 0.54
CA ILE A 58 -4.57 -36.64 2.01
C ILE A 58 -4.04 -35.36 2.65
N GLY A 59 -4.76 -34.25 2.52
CA GLY A 59 -4.42 -32.96 3.14
C GLY A 59 -4.30 -31.79 2.17
N GLY A 60 -4.31 -32.05 0.86
CA GLY A 60 -4.37 -31.01 -0.15
C GLY A 60 -5.80 -30.64 -0.55
N ALA A 61 -6.00 -29.39 -0.93
CA ALA A 61 -7.22 -28.85 -1.50
C ALA A 61 -6.85 -27.98 -2.70
N HIS A 62 -7.61 -28.14 -3.78
CA HIS A 62 -7.55 -27.30 -4.97
C HIS A 62 -8.84 -26.49 -5.03
N LEU A 63 -8.72 -25.18 -5.07
CA LEU A 63 -9.83 -24.26 -5.13
C LEU A 63 -9.75 -23.49 -6.45
N ASP A 64 -10.86 -23.48 -7.19
CA ASP A 64 -10.97 -22.80 -8.48
C ASP A 64 -11.95 -21.63 -8.41
N ASP A 65 -11.61 -20.57 -9.14
CA ASP A 65 -12.39 -19.35 -9.34
C ASP A 65 -12.93 -18.78 -8.01
N ILE A 66 -12.02 -18.50 -7.08
CA ILE A 66 -12.35 -17.82 -5.83
C ILE A 66 -12.55 -16.34 -6.11
N SER A 67 -13.71 -15.85 -5.68
CA SER A 67 -14.08 -14.44 -5.75
C SER A 67 -14.24 -13.90 -4.34
N ILE A 68 -13.44 -12.90 -3.98
CA ILE A 68 -13.48 -12.25 -2.66
C ILE A 68 -14.00 -10.83 -2.84
N GLU A 69 -15.17 -10.53 -2.29
CA GLU A 69 -15.77 -9.20 -2.34
C GLU A 69 -15.46 -8.45 -1.04
N LEU A 70 -14.67 -7.39 -1.14
CA LEU A 70 -14.30 -6.56 0.00
C LEU A 70 -15.27 -5.39 0.16
N PRO A 71 -15.47 -4.91 1.41
CA PRO A 71 -16.35 -3.79 1.69
C PRO A 71 -16.00 -2.54 0.87
N THR A 72 -17.00 -1.79 0.43
CA THR A 72 -16.74 -0.51 -0.25
C THR A 72 -16.04 0.46 0.71
N LEU A 73 -15.17 1.29 0.16
CA LEU A 73 -14.47 2.32 0.95
C LEU A 73 -15.00 3.68 0.58
N LYS A 74 -15.13 4.54 1.58
CA LYS A 74 -15.42 5.95 1.35
C LYS A 74 -14.19 6.62 0.72
N ILE A 75 -14.34 7.09 -0.51
CA ILE A 75 -13.28 7.76 -1.25
C ILE A 75 -13.51 9.27 -1.16
N PRO A 76 -12.48 10.06 -0.82
CA PRO A 76 -12.60 11.51 -0.88
C PRO A 76 -12.80 11.98 -2.32
N THR A 77 -13.85 12.75 -2.56
CA THR A 77 -14.10 13.37 -3.87
C THR A 77 -13.34 14.70 -4.00
N ALA A 78 -13.31 15.26 -5.22
CA ALA A 78 -12.76 16.59 -5.45
C ALA A 78 -13.49 17.67 -4.65
N VAL A 79 -14.75 17.44 -4.28
CA VAL A 79 -15.56 18.34 -3.45
C VAL A 79 -15.21 18.14 -1.97
N PRO A 80 -14.72 19.17 -1.26
CA PRO A 80 -14.42 19.07 0.15
C PRO A 80 -15.65 18.66 0.98
N GLY A 81 -15.48 17.69 1.87
CA GLY A 81 -16.54 17.22 2.77
C GLY A 81 -17.54 16.23 2.16
N VAL A 82 -17.41 15.91 0.86
CA VAL A 82 -18.19 14.86 0.21
C VAL A 82 -17.31 13.62 0.06
N GLU A 83 -17.72 12.54 0.73
CA GLU A 83 -17.15 11.21 0.57
C GLU A 83 -18.17 10.36 -0.19
N GLU A 84 -17.71 9.70 -1.25
CA GLU A 84 -18.54 8.81 -2.06
C GLU A 84 -18.15 7.37 -1.76
N GLU A 85 -19.11 6.45 -1.82
CA GLU A 85 -18.79 5.02 -1.75
C GLU A 85 -18.03 4.63 -3.02
N GLY A 86 -16.83 4.10 -2.83
CA GLY A 86 -16.03 3.57 -3.91
C GLY A 86 -16.68 2.35 -4.54
N PRO A 87 -16.28 1.99 -5.77
CA PRO A 87 -16.80 0.81 -6.42
C PRO A 87 -16.50 -0.45 -5.61
N LEU A 88 -17.28 -1.50 -5.89
CA LEU A 88 -17.05 -2.83 -5.35
C LEU A 88 -15.62 -3.28 -5.65
N ARG A 89 -15.01 -3.92 -4.67
CA ARG A 89 -13.63 -4.37 -4.70
C ARG A 89 -13.67 -5.89 -4.70
N LEU A 90 -13.51 -6.49 -5.86
CA LEU A 90 -13.45 -7.94 -6.00
C LEU A 90 -12.00 -8.38 -5.81
N ILE A 91 -11.72 -9.66 -5.62
CA ILE A 91 -10.39 -10.22 -5.81
C ILE A 91 -10.62 -11.55 -6.45
N MET A 92 -10.11 -11.71 -7.66
CA MET A 92 -10.21 -12.96 -8.40
C MET A 92 -8.92 -13.76 -8.21
N VAL A 93 -9.06 -14.92 -7.57
CA VAL A 93 -8.03 -15.95 -7.49
C VAL A 93 -8.53 -17.12 -8.33
N LYS A 94 -7.89 -17.31 -9.49
CA LYS A 94 -8.30 -18.30 -10.47
C LYS A 94 -8.06 -19.72 -9.98
N THR A 95 -6.88 -19.97 -9.41
CA THR A 95 -6.53 -21.26 -8.80
C THR A 95 -5.81 -21.02 -7.49
N LEU A 96 -6.09 -21.87 -6.50
CA LEU A 96 -5.38 -21.89 -5.22
C LEU A 96 -5.19 -23.36 -4.80
N ASP A 97 -3.95 -23.81 -4.91
CA ASP A 97 -3.48 -25.09 -4.41
C ASP A 97 -3.02 -24.90 -2.97
N VAL A 98 -3.60 -25.66 -2.04
CA VAL A 98 -3.24 -25.63 -0.61
C VAL A 98 -2.94 -27.04 -0.16
N ASP A 99 -1.74 -27.26 0.35
CA ASP A 99 -1.35 -28.52 0.99
C ASP A 99 -1.16 -28.29 2.48
N ALA A 100 -2.02 -28.90 3.31
CA ALA A 100 -1.94 -28.80 4.76
C ALA A 100 -1.56 -30.15 5.39
N SER A 101 -0.63 -30.10 6.34
CA SER A 101 -0.22 -31.26 7.12
C SER A 101 -1.32 -31.68 8.13
N LEU A 102 -1.98 -32.81 7.87
CA LEU A 102 -3.07 -33.33 8.73
C LEU A 102 -2.60 -33.76 10.14
N GLY A 103 -1.33 -34.16 10.27
CA GLY A 103 -0.78 -34.61 11.55
C GLY A 103 -0.80 -33.52 12.62
N GLY A 104 -0.54 -32.27 12.22
CA GLY A 104 -0.65 -31.11 13.11
C GLY A 104 -2.06 -30.92 13.63
N PHE A 105 -3.02 -30.88 12.72
CA PHE A 105 -4.41 -30.59 13.05
C PHE A 105 -5.05 -31.66 13.95
N LEU A 106 -4.80 -32.95 13.68
CA LEU A 106 -5.43 -34.06 14.41
C LEU A 106 -4.87 -34.29 15.81
N PHE A 107 -3.59 -33.94 16.04
CA PHE A 107 -2.89 -34.24 17.30
C PHE A 107 -2.52 -32.98 18.11
N GLY A 108 -3.04 -31.80 17.74
CA GLY A 108 -2.64 -30.53 18.35
C GLY A 108 -1.13 -30.26 18.18
N GLY A 109 -0.61 -30.66 17.03
CA GLY A 109 0.76 -30.46 16.54
C GLY A 109 0.98 -29.09 15.92
N ASP A 110 2.14 -28.93 15.28
CA ASP A 110 2.47 -27.75 14.48
C ASP A 110 1.60 -27.73 13.21
N VAL A 111 1.12 -26.56 12.81
CA VAL A 111 0.42 -26.37 11.54
C VAL A 111 1.46 -26.01 10.49
N ASP A 112 1.50 -26.75 9.40
CA ASP A 112 2.36 -26.49 8.25
C ASP A 112 1.50 -26.58 6.99
N VAL A 113 1.45 -25.48 6.25
CA VAL A 113 0.64 -25.26 5.06
C VAL A 113 1.52 -24.70 3.96
N THR A 114 1.57 -25.35 2.81
CA THR A 114 2.14 -24.78 1.59
C THR A 114 1.05 -24.42 0.62
N PHE A 115 1.23 -23.37 -0.17
CA PHE A 115 0.25 -22.95 -1.17
C PHE A 115 0.89 -22.33 -2.41
N ASP A 116 0.24 -22.56 -3.55
CA ASP A 116 0.51 -21.89 -4.82
C ASP A 116 -0.82 -21.28 -5.31
N ALA A 117 -0.79 -20.10 -5.91
CA ALA A 117 -2.00 -19.42 -6.36
C ALA A 117 -1.80 -18.69 -7.70
N GLU A 118 -2.82 -18.69 -8.55
CA GLU A 118 -2.96 -17.79 -9.69
C GLU A 118 -3.96 -16.69 -9.34
N ALA A 119 -3.50 -15.45 -9.20
CA ALA A 119 -4.34 -14.33 -8.78
C ALA A 119 -4.13 -13.12 -9.69
N GLN A 120 -5.22 -12.50 -10.13
CA GLN A 120 -5.19 -11.27 -10.94
C GLN A 120 -4.22 -11.35 -12.15
N GLY A 121 -4.23 -12.48 -12.85
CA GLY A 121 -3.38 -12.73 -14.02
C GLY A 121 -1.90 -13.06 -13.73
N GLY A 122 -1.46 -12.95 -12.47
CA GLY A 122 -0.12 -13.34 -12.03
C GLY A 122 -0.12 -14.63 -11.21
N THR A 123 1.06 -14.98 -10.69
CA THR A 123 1.25 -16.20 -9.88
C THR A 123 1.96 -15.91 -8.57
N ILE A 124 1.57 -16.64 -7.53
CA ILE A 124 2.20 -16.70 -6.22
C ILE A 124 2.69 -18.13 -6.05
N LYS A 125 3.99 -18.31 -5.87
CA LYS A 125 4.62 -19.62 -5.80
C LYS A 125 5.37 -19.80 -4.49
N ARG A 126 5.35 -21.03 -3.98
CA ARG A 126 6.00 -21.46 -2.74
C ARG A 126 5.56 -20.60 -1.57
N GLY A 127 4.27 -20.37 -1.46
CA GLY A 127 3.66 -19.91 -0.23
C GLY A 127 3.86 -20.98 0.84
N HIS A 128 4.28 -20.59 2.02
CA HIS A 128 4.50 -21.48 3.15
C HIS A 128 4.12 -20.76 4.43
N TYR A 129 3.26 -21.39 5.22
CA TYR A 129 2.78 -20.91 6.50
C TYR A 129 2.98 -22.00 7.54
N GLN A 130 3.79 -21.70 8.56
CA GLN A 130 4.02 -22.60 9.67
C GLN A 130 3.64 -21.93 10.98
N ARG A 131 2.91 -22.65 11.85
CA ARG A 131 2.65 -22.25 13.24
C ARG A 131 3.08 -23.38 14.17
N ASP A 132 4.06 -23.09 15.03
CA ASP A 132 4.48 -24.03 16.06
C ASP A 132 3.61 -23.94 17.32
N LYS A 133 3.77 -24.90 18.23
CA LYS A 133 3.11 -24.88 19.56
C LYS A 133 3.57 -23.76 20.48
N GLU A 134 4.76 -23.21 20.24
CA GLU A 134 5.35 -22.14 21.05
C GLU A 134 4.80 -20.76 20.65
N GLY A 135 3.99 -20.69 19.58
CA GLY A 135 3.36 -19.47 19.08
C GLY A 135 4.20 -18.72 18.04
N THR A 136 5.25 -19.33 17.50
CA THR A 136 5.98 -18.82 16.33
C THR A 136 5.16 -19.07 15.08
N ASN A 137 5.00 -18.03 14.27
CA ASN A 137 4.34 -18.06 12.98
C ASN A 137 5.36 -17.66 11.92
N VAL A 138 5.66 -18.55 10.99
CA VAL A 138 6.54 -18.31 9.84
C VAL A 138 5.67 -18.15 8.61
N ILE A 139 5.87 -17.07 7.86
CA ILE A 139 5.18 -16.77 6.60
C ILE A 139 6.24 -16.55 5.54
N GLU A 140 6.27 -17.41 4.53
CA GLU A 140 7.20 -17.33 3.42
C GLU A 140 6.41 -17.34 2.11
N ILE A 141 6.77 -16.45 1.19
CA ILE A 141 6.31 -16.44 -0.20
C ILE A 141 7.57 -16.38 -1.04
N GLY A 142 7.90 -17.51 -1.66
CA GLY A 142 9.15 -17.64 -2.41
C GLY A 142 9.20 -16.74 -3.65
N ALA A 143 8.08 -16.62 -4.37
CA ALA A 143 7.99 -15.73 -5.53
C ALA A 143 6.55 -15.23 -5.75
N ILE A 144 6.44 -13.96 -6.09
CA ILE A 144 5.27 -13.31 -6.67
C ILE A 144 5.70 -12.88 -8.07
N GLU A 145 4.92 -13.23 -9.09
CA GLU A 145 5.23 -12.97 -10.49
C GLU A 145 4.03 -12.28 -11.16
N ASP A 146 4.23 -11.03 -11.56
CA ASP A 146 3.32 -10.22 -12.39
C ASP A 146 1.84 -10.19 -11.95
N VAL A 147 1.58 -10.15 -10.64
CA VAL A 147 0.21 -10.02 -10.09
C VAL A 147 -0.30 -8.60 -10.34
N ALA A 148 -1.39 -8.46 -11.10
CA ALA A 148 -1.92 -7.15 -11.45
C ALA A 148 -2.51 -6.43 -10.23
N LEU A 149 -2.02 -5.22 -9.98
CA LEU A 149 -2.62 -4.22 -9.13
C LEU A 149 -3.48 -3.31 -10.00
N GLY A 150 -4.74 -3.09 -9.59
CA GLY A 150 -5.56 -2.02 -10.16
C GLY A 150 -6.93 -2.43 -10.66
N SER A 151 -7.22 -3.72 -10.83
CA SER A 151 -8.58 -4.19 -11.09
C SER A 151 -9.52 -3.88 -9.91
N GLU A 152 -8.99 -3.79 -8.69
CA GLU A 152 -9.81 -3.98 -7.48
C GLU A 152 -9.61 -2.95 -6.34
N GLN A 153 -8.87 -1.87 -6.59
CA GLN A 153 -8.64 -0.79 -5.60
C GLN A 153 -8.10 -1.25 -4.22
N LEU A 154 -7.51 -2.45 -4.11
CA LEU A 154 -6.97 -2.99 -2.86
C LEU A 154 -5.99 -2.04 -2.18
N PHE A 155 -5.05 -1.51 -2.97
CA PHE A 155 -4.04 -0.58 -2.49
C PHE A 155 -4.61 0.80 -2.14
N GLN A 156 -5.79 1.14 -2.67
CA GLN A 156 -6.47 2.38 -2.31
C GLN A 156 -6.91 2.35 -0.84
N ALA A 157 -7.22 1.19 -0.28
CA ALA A 157 -7.48 1.04 1.16
C ALA A 157 -6.28 1.40 2.02
N LEU A 158 -5.11 0.92 1.60
CA LEU A 158 -3.88 1.02 2.38
C LEU A 158 -3.22 2.39 2.22
N VAL A 159 -3.20 2.92 1.00
CA VAL A 159 -2.45 4.13 0.63
C VAL A 159 -3.38 5.33 0.41
N GLY A 160 -4.70 5.12 0.35
CA GLY A 160 -5.68 6.16 0.03
C GLY A 160 -5.61 6.62 -1.43
N LYS A 161 -4.92 5.87 -2.30
CA LYS A 161 -4.65 6.23 -3.70
C LYS A 161 -4.79 5.02 -4.62
N ASN A 162 -5.35 5.24 -5.80
CA ASN A 162 -5.50 4.19 -6.80
C ASN A 162 -4.18 4.03 -7.57
N ILE A 163 -3.41 3.01 -7.19
CA ILE A 163 -2.17 2.60 -7.86
C ILE A 163 -2.45 1.33 -8.65
N THR A 164 -2.12 1.36 -9.93
CA THR A 164 -2.16 0.20 -10.82
C THR A 164 -0.74 -0.23 -11.20
N GLY A 165 -0.51 -1.48 -11.56
CA GLY A 165 0.81 -1.99 -11.98
C GLY A 165 0.91 -3.50 -11.87
N LEU A 166 2.10 -4.08 -12.07
CA LEU A 166 2.35 -5.52 -11.93
C LEU A 166 3.30 -5.77 -10.76
N VAL A 167 2.84 -6.47 -9.72
CA VAL A 167 3.65 -6.82 -8.55
C VAL A 167 4.44 -8.09 -8.80
N SER A 168 5.72 -8.02 -8.50
CA SER A 168 6.63 -9.15 -8.36
C SER A 168 7.40 -9.04 -7.05
N GLY A 169 7.94 -10.14 -6.53
CA GLY A 169 8.73 -10.09 -5.31
C GLY A 169 8.75 -11.37 -4.48
N SER A 170 9.09 -11.23 -3.20
CA SER A 170 9.10 -12.30 -2.20
C SER A 170 8.86 -11.74 -0.79
N LEU A 171 8.40 -12.60 0.10
CA LEU A 171 8.11 -12.28 1.49
C LEU A 171 8.71 -13.38 2.37
N ASN A 172 9.41 -13.03 3.44
CA ASN A 172 9.80 -13.98 4.48
C ASN A 172 9.69 -13.28 5.84
N VAL A 173 8.75 -13.67 6.67
CA VAL A 173 8.51 -13.05 7.97
C VAL A 173 8.27 -14.12 9.02
N THR A 174 9.01 -14.01 10.11
CA THR A 174 8.81 -14.80 11.33
C THR A 174 8.27 -13.90 12.44
N LEU A 175 7.09 -14.27 12.96
CA LEU A 175 6.36 -13.57 14.01
C LEU A 175 6.25 -14.47 15.24
N HIS A 176 6.75 -14.00 16.37
CA HIS A 176 6.51 -14.68 17.65
C HIS A 176 5.27 -14.09 18.31
N THR A 177 4.43 -14.94 18.89
CA THR A 177 3.28 -14.50 19.68
C THR A 177 3.51 -14.76 21.15
N ILE A 178 3.09 -13.80 21.97
CA ILE A 178 3.15 -13.85 23.43
C ILE A 178 1.74 -13.68 24.00
N ALA A 179 1.56 -14.06 25.26
CA ALA A 179 0.34 -13.78 25.99
C ALA A 179 0.18 -12.25 26.16
N GLY A 180 -0.77 -11.66 25.44
CA GLY A 180 -1.07 -10.24 25.51
C GLY A 180 -1.91 -9.87 26.73
N ALA A 181 -2.16 -8.57 26.88
CA ALA A 181 -3.09 -8.06 27.88
C ALA A 181 -4.48 -8.68 27.66
N ASN A 182 -5.08 -9.20 28.75
CA ASN A 182 -6.37 -9.90 28.75
C ASN A 182 -6.35 -11.32 28.15
N GLY A 183 -5.18 -11.97 28.07
CA GLY A 183 -5.08 -13.35 27.60
C GLY A 183 -5.30 -13.52 26.09
N LYS A 184 -5.39 -12.42 25.34
CA LYS A 184 -5.40 -12.45 23.87
C LYS A 184 -3.97 -12.59 23.36
N PRO A 185 -3.71 -13.40 22.33
CA PRO A 185 -2.38 -13.46 21.72
C PRO A 185 -1.98 -12.07 21.20
N ALA A 186 -0.75 -11.66 21.48
CA ALA A 186 -0.16 -10.42 20.98
C ALA A 186 1.16 -10.75 20.26
N ILE A 187 1.50 -9.97 19.22
CA ILE A 187 2.76 -10.13 18.50
C ILE A 187 3.89 -9.59 19.37
N ASP A 188 4.93 -10.39 19.56
CA ASP A 188 6.17 -10.01 20.22
C ASP A 188 7.07 -9.24 19.26
N LEU A 189 6.94 -7.91 19.31
CA LEU A 189 7.71 -6.99 18.46
C LEU A 189 9.24 -7.09 18.68
N ASP A 190 9.71 -7.67 19.78
CA ASP A 190 11.16 -7.79 20.08
C ASP A 190 11.83 -8.94 19.33
N ASN A 191 11.04 -9.88 18.82
CA ASN A 191 11.53 -11.07 18.13
C ASN A 191 11.01 -11.18 16.68
N VAL A 192 10.35 -10.15 16.16
CA VAL A 192 9.98 -10.12 14.74
C VAL A 192 11.25 -10.04 13.89
N VAL A 193 11.39 -10.99 12.97
CA VAL A 193 12.46 -11.03 11.97
C VAL A 193 11.84 -11.25 10.60
N GLY A 194 12.28 -10.51 9.58
CA GLY A 194 11.79 -10.75 8.23
C GLY A 194 12.37 -9.84 7.17
N GLN A 195 12.08 -10.18 5.93
CA GLN A 195 12.42 -9.44 4.74
C GLN A 195 11.21 -9.41 3.79
N ILE A 196 10.98 -8.24 3.21
CA ILE A 196 9.98 -8.00 2.18
C ILE A 196 10.75 -7.42 0.99
N ASP A 197 10.68 -8.05 -0.17
CA ASP A 197 11.25 -7.55 -1.42
C ASP A 197 10.12 -7.49 -2.45
N LEU A 198 9.68 -6.30 -2.82
CA LEU A 198 8.58 -6.06 -3.74
C LEU A 198 9.01 -5.11 -4.84
N GLU A 199 8.59 -5.43 -6.06
CA GLU A 199 8.76 -4.63 -7.26
C GLU A 199 7.39 -4.47 -7.92
N ILE A 200 7.00 -3.23 -8.25
CA ILE A 200 5.79 -2.94 -9.01
C ILE A 200 6.23 -2.34 -10.34
N LYS A 201 6.03 -3.06 -11.43
CA LYS A 201 6.31 -2.59 -12.80
C LYS A 201 5.10 -1.87 -13.37
N ASP A 202 5.36 -0.99 -14.33
CA ASP A 202 4.35 -0.20 -15.04
C ASP A 202 3.36 0.49 -14.09
N ALA A 203 3.90 0.96 -12.96
CA ALA A 203 3.13 1.53 -11.89
C ALA A 203 2.53 2.87 -12.33
N LYS A 204 1.22 3.04 -12.17
CA LYS A 204 0.50 4.27 -12.50
C LYS A 204 -0.38 4.68 -11.35
N LEU A 205 -0.35 5.98 -11.05
CA LEU A 205 -1.20 6.62 -10.06
C LEU A 205 -2.37 7.29 -10.77
N ARG A 206 -3.58 6.79 -10.57
CA ARG A 206 -4.77 7.29 -11.28
C ARG A 206 -5.38 8.48 -10.55
N ALA A 207 -5.55 9.59 -11.29
CA ALA A 207 -6.19 10.83 -10.90
C ALA A 207 -6.07 11.21 -9.41
N PRO A 208 -4.84 11.34 -8.86
CA PRO A 208 -4.67 11.48 -7.42
C PRO A 208 -5.17 12.85 -6.95
N ILE A 209 -5.94 12.84 -5.87
CA ILE A 209 -6.47 14.05 -5.22
C ILE A 209 -5.59 14.41 -4.03
N PHE A 210 -5.18 15.67 -3.92
CA PHE A 210 -4.39 16.18 -2.79
C PHE A 210 -5.07 17.37 -2.14
N ASP A 211 -5.09 17.40 -0.81
CA ASP A 211 -5.49 18.58 -0.05
C ASP A 211 -4.33 19.58 -0.03
N SER A 212 -4.55 20.77 -0.54
CA SER A 212 -3.60 21.89 -0.48
C SER A 212 -4.22 23.06 0.30
N PRO A 213 -3.41 24.04 0.74
CA PRO A 213 -3.95 25.29 1.31
C PRO A 213 -4.89 26.06 0.35
N MET A 214 -4.84 25.77 -0.95
CA MET A 214 -5.69 26.37 -1.99
C MET A 214 -6.96 25.55 -2.26
N GLY A 215 -7.18 24.46 -1.51
CA GLY A 215 -8.27 23.51 -1.72
C GLY A 215 -7.78 22.16 -2.24
N ARG A 216 -8.73 21.27 -2.54
CA ARG A 216 -8.46 19.96 -3.14
C ARG A 216 -8.08 20.13 -4.61
N ILE A 217 -6.92 19.60 -4.97
CA ILE A 217 -6.42 19.59 -6.34
C ILE A 217 -6.44 18.15 -6.82
N GLN A 218 -7.23 17.87 -7.85
CA GLN A 218 -7.16 16.62 -8.59
C GLN A 218 -6.10 16.76 -9.68
N LEU A 219 -5.12 15.86 -9.68
CA LEU A 219 -4.11 15.80 -10.74
C LEU A 219 -4.56 14.84 -11.83
N GLY A 220 -3.92 14.93 -13.01
CA GLY A 220 -4.00 13.88 -14.01
C GLY A 220 -3.28 12.61 -13.55
N ASP A 221 -3.47 11.53 -14.30
CA ASP A 221 -2.73 10.28 -14.09
C ASP A 221 -1.23 10.53 -14.11
N ALA A 222 -0.49 9.87 -13.21
CA ALA A 222 0.97 9.95 -13.12
C ALA A 222 1.59 8.57 -13.36
N ASP A 223 2.58 8.51 -14.24
CA ASP A 223 3.41 7.35 -14.50
C ASP A 223 4.55 7.27 -13.49
N LEU A 224 4.48 6.25 -12.64
CA LEU A 224 5.46 5.95 -11.60
C LEU A 224 6.52 4.95 -12.07
N GLY A 225 6.39 4.39 -13.28
CA GLY A 225 7.33 3.42 -13.85
C GLY A 225 7.55 2.21 -12.96
N THR A 226 8.74 2.08 -12.38
CA THR A 226 9.06 0.97 -11.48
C THR A 226 9.12 1.44 -10.03
N ILE A 227 8.36 0.80 -9.15
CA ILE A 227 8.43 0.97 -7.70
C ILE A 227 9.20 -0.22 -7.11
N ILE A 228 10.26 0.03 -6.36
CA ILE A 228 11.02 -0.99 -5.63
C ILE A 228 10.83 -0.73 -4.15
N LEU A 229 10.58 -1.77 -3.36
CA LEU A 229 10.47 -1.71 -1.92
C LEU A 229 11.15 -2.93 -1.29
N LYS A 230 12.22 -2.67 -0.54
CA LYS A 230 12.97 -3.66 0.24
C LYS A 230 12.95 -3.26 1.70
N VAL A 231 12.24 -4.04 2.50
CA VAL A 231 12.12 -3.83 3.94
C VAL A 231 12.74 -5.00 4.67
N VAL A 232 13.55 -4.71 5.67
CA VAL A 232 14.14 -5.71 6.57
C VAL A 232 13.71 -5.37 7.99
N VAL A 233 13.14 -6.34 8.69
CA VAL A 233 12.80 -6.23 10.11
C VAL A 233 13.75 -7.14 10.88
N ASP A 234 14.56 -6.57 11.75
CA ASP A 234 15.49 -7.32 12.60
C ASP A 234 15.95 -6.43 13.75
N ARG A 235 16.72 -6.98 14.69
CA ARG A 235 17.41 -6.20 15.72
C ARG A 235 18.44 -5.26 15.11
N ALA A 236 18.55 -4.06 15.70
CA ALA A 236 19.46 -3.02 15.26
C ALA A 236 20.92 -3.48 15.12
N SER A 237 21.36 -4.43 15.95
CA SER A 237 22.69 -5.02 15.93
C SER A 237 22.95 -5.95 14.73
N ASN A 238 21.90 -6.52 14.14
CA ASN A 238 21.99 -7.41 12.99
C ASN A 238 22.04 -6.64 11.67
N ILE A 239 21.39 -5.48 11.60
CA ILE A 239 21.31 -4.64 10.40
C ILE A 239 22.59 -3.80 10.23
N GLU A 240 23.29 -3.97 9.10
CA GLU A 240 24.59 -3.33 8.85
C GLU A 240 24.57 -1.81 8.99
N ALA A 241 23.51 -1.16 8.49
CA ALA A 241 23.32 0.29 8.57
C ALA A 241 23.23 0.81 10.03
N PHE A 242 22.80 -0.03 10.98
CA PHE A 242 22.53 0.35 12.36
C PHE A 242 23.50 -0.25 13.39
N LYS A 243 24.38 -1.17 13.00
CA LYS A 243 25.40 -1.79 13.87
C LYS A 243 26.19 -0.80 14.73
N LYS A 244 26.57 0.36 14.18
CA LYS A 244 27.34 1.39 14.91
C LYS A 244 26.48 2.14 15.93
N THR A 245 25.21 2.35 15.62
CA THR A 245 24.25 3.06 16.48
C THR A 245 23.82 2.19 17.65
N ALA A 246 23.53 0.91 17.40
CA ALA A 246 23.16 -0.08 18.42
C ALA A 246 24.20 -0.16 19.56
N ARG A 247 25.50 -0.23 19.20
CA ARG A 247 26.60 -0.29 20.18
C ARG A 247 26.68 0.93 21.11
N ARG A 248 26.15 2.08 20.71
CA ARG A 248 26.18 3.33 21.50
C ARG A 248 24.97 3.49 22.39
N ALA A 249 23.80 3.03 21.94
CA ALA A 249 22.54 3.21 22.66
C ALA A 249 22.39 2.27 23.86
N GLY A 250 23.09 1.13 23.86
CA GLY A 250 23.02 0.14 24.94
C GLY A 250 21.72 -0.69 24.97
N SER A 251 20.77 -0.41 24.07
CA SER A 251 19.58 -1.23 23.83
C SER A 251 19.54 -1.68 22.37
N ASP A 252 19.27 -2.97 22.15
CA ASP A 252 19.20 -3.59 20.83
C ASP A 252 17.74 -3.76 20.41
N ASN A 253 17.12 -2.65 20.02
CA ASN A 253 15.70 -2.63 19.65
C ASN A 253 15.49 -3.28 18.27
N THR A 254 14.31 -3.86 18.05
CA THR A 254 13.86 -4.25 16.71
C THR A 254 13.61 -3.02 15.85
N ILE A 255 14.12 -3.04 14.62
CA ILE A 255 14.01 -1.97 13.65
C ILE A 255 13.40 -2.53 12.37
N LEU A 256 12.37 -1.85 11.86
CA LEU A 256 11.93 -2.00 10.48
C LEU A 256 12.75 -1.02 9.63
N HIS A 257 13.76 -1.54 8.94
CA HIS A 257 14.67 -0.81 8.08
C HIS A 257 14.17 -0.84 6.64
N ILE A 258 14.06 0.33 6.02
CA ILE A 258 13.82 0.46 4.59
C ILE A 258 15.19 0.38 3.90
N ALA A 259 15.57 -0.82 3.50
CA ALA A 259 16.88 -1.10 2.91
C ALA A 259 17.02 -0.48 1.52
N ASP A 260 15.95 -0.55 0.74
CA ASP A 260 15.80 0.15 -0.54
C ASP A 260 14.34 0.52 -0.72
N ALA A 261 14.08 1.73 -1.20
CA ALA A 261 12.76 2.08 -1.68
C ALA A 261 12.89 3.21 -2.68
N SER A 262 12.39 2.98 -3.89
CA SER A 262 12.50 3.93 -4.98
C SER A 262 11.30 3.84 -5.91
N VAL A 263 10.99 4.96 -6.54
CA VAL A 263 10.07 5.08 -7.66
C VAL A 263 10.87 5.71 -8.78
N ASP A 264 10.90 5.06 -9.95
CA ASP A 264 11.53 5.61 -11.15
C ASP A 264 10.52 5.56 -12.31
N GLY A 265 9.78 6.66 -12.47
CA GLY A 265 8.78 6.84 -13.51
C GLY A 265 9.03 8.08 -14.35
N ASP A 266 8.38 8.15 -15.50
CA ASP A 266 8.53 9.28 -16.44
C ASP A 266 7.97 10.59 -15.91
N ASP A 267 7.07 10.53 -14.94
CA ASP A 267 6.48 11.72 -14.31
C ASP A 267 7.09 12.03 -12.94
N ILE A 268 7.34 11.00 -12.14
CA ILE A 268 7.76 11.15 -10.74
C ILE A 268 8.90 10.18 -10.45
N ALA A 269 9.93 10.69 -9.78
CA ALA A 269 10.97 9.86 -9.18
C ALA A 269 11.05 10.11 -7.67
N ILE A 270 11.09 9.03 -6.90
CA ILE A 270 11.18 9.07 -5.44
C ILE A 270 12.33 8.17 -5.00
N GLN A 271 13.10 8.58 -4.01
CA GLN A 271 14.09 7.71 -3.38
C GLN A 271 14.06 7.87 -1.87
N VAL A 272 14.11 6.76 -1.15
CA VAL A 272 14.17 6.73 0.30
C VAL A 272 15.63 6.63 0.75
N ALA A 273 16.00 7.42 1.76
CA ALA A 273 17.37 7.41 2.27
C ALA A 273 17.67 6.08 2.97
N LYS A 274 18.87 5.54 2.77
CA LYS A 274 19.31 4.22 3.28
C LYS A 274 19.28 4.09 4.82
N ASN A 275 19.21 5.20 5.55
CA ASN A 275 19.12 5.24 7.01
C ASN A 275 17.66 5.40 7.51
N SER A 276 16.68 5.28 6.62
CA SER A 276 15.27 5.39 6.97
C SER A 276 14.78 4.14 7.71
N ALA A 277 14.18 4.33 8.87
CA ALA A 277 13.79 3.23 9.74
C ALA A 277 12.65 3.59 10.69
N ILE A 278 11.94 2.56 11.14
CA ILE A 278 10.96 2.62 12.22
C ILE A 278 11.49 1.76 13.36
N THR A 279 11.72 2.38 14.52
CA THR A 279 12.20 1.69 15.72
C THR A 279 11.01 1.23 16.55
N LEU A 280 10.89 -0.09 16.72
CA LEU A 280 9.89 -0.71 17.57
C LEU A 280 10.39 -0.73 19.01
N THR A 281 9.48 -0.60 19.97
CA THR A 281 9.82 -0.65 21.39
C THR A 281 8.98 -1.72 22.07
N ALA A 282 9.65 -2.66 22.73
CA ALA A 282 9.07 -3.69 23.58
C ALA A 282 7.89 -3.19 24.42
N GLY A 283 6.78 -3.94 24.38
CA GLY A 283 5.59 -3.66 25.20
C GLY A 283 4.87 -2.34 24.89
N ARG A 284 5.25 -1.61 23.84
CA ARG A 284 4.54 -0.42 23.36
C ARG A 284 3.72 -0.75 22.12
N PRO A 285 2.55 -0.12 21.95
CA PRO A 285 1.78 -0.29 20.74
C PRO A 285 2.53 0.29 19.54
N LEU A 286 2.29 -0.27 18.34
CA LEU A 286 2.97 0.12 17.10
C LEU A 286 2.87 1.63 16.81
N LYS A 287 1.77 2.29 17.19
CA LYS A 287 1.57 3.74 17.04
C LYS A 287 2.62 4.59 17.80
N ASP A 288 3.27 4.04 18.82
CA ASP A 288 4.29 4.73 19.60
C ASP A 288 5.71 4.44 19.08
N ALA A 289 5.84 3.65 18.01
CA ALA A 289 7.12 3.38 17.36
C ALA A 289 7.74 4.68 16.84
N ALA A 290 9.06 4.82 17.00
CA ALA A 290 9.77 6.01 16.55
C ALA A 290 10.04 5.90 15.04
N VAL A 291 9.58 6.89 14.27
CA VAL A 291 9.76 6.95 12.82
C VAL A 291 10.86 7.94 12.49
N ASN A 292 11.74 7.56 11.57
CA ASN A 292 12.71 8.44 10.96
C ASN A 292 12.91 8.04 9.49
N ILE A 293 12.15 8.66 8.59
CA ILE A 293 12.19 8.37 7.16
C ILE A 293 12.52 9.66 6.42
N HIS A 294 13.48 9.61 5.51
CA HIS A 294 13.82 10.73 4.65
C HIS A 294 13.63 10.33 3.19
N LEU A 295 12.82 11.10 2.47
CA LEU A 295 12.48 10.89 1.07
C LEU A 295 13.10 12.01 0.24
N SER A 296 13.48 11.71 -0.99
CA SER A 296 13.80 12.71 -2.02
C SER A 296 12.83 12.52 -3.18
N ILE A 297 12.20 13.61 -3.59
CA ILE A 297 11.12 13.61 -4.58
C ILE A 297 11.53 14.55 -5.71
N MET A 298 11.39 14.06 -6.94
CA MET A 298 11.51 14.82 -8.18
C MET A 298 10.22 14.65 -8.97
N VAL A 299 9.62 15.76 -9.39
CA VAL A 299 8.52 15.77 -10.35
C VAL A 299 9.08 16.30 -11.67
N LYS A 300 8.98 15.52 -12.73
CA LYS A 300 9.57 15.81 -14.05
C LYS A 300 8.68 16.79 -14.82
N ASP A 301 9.28 17.59 -15.70
CA ASP A 301 8.55 18.62 -16.47
C ASP A 301 7.43 18.04 -17.34
N ALA A 302 7.64 16.84 -17.88
CA ALA A 302 6.65 16.12 -18.69
C ALA A 302 5.31 15.92 -17.97
N PHE A 303 5.33 15.82 -16.63
CA PHE A 303 4.11 15.68 -15.86
C PHE A 303 3.32 17.00 -15.79
N PHE A 304 4.01 18.14 -15.62
CA PHE A 304 3.36 19.46 -15.57
C PHE A 304 2.79 19.87 -16.92
N ASP A 305 3.52 19.57 -18.00
CA ASP A 305 3.19 20.00 -19.35
C ASP A 305 2.21 19.02 -20.04
N ARG A 306 1.73 17.98 -19.33
CA ARG A 306 0.79 17.00 -19.86
C ARG A 306 -0.57 17.64 -20.16
N GLU A 307 -0.93 17.60 -21.44
CA GLU A 307 -2.25 17.99 -21.92
C GLU A 307 -3.20 16.79 -21.90
N VAL A 308 -4.37 16.95 -21.27
CA VAL A 308 -5.45 15.97 -21.25
C VAL A 308 -6.71 16.62 -21.84
N PRO A 309 -7.47 15.92 -22.71
CA PRO A 309 -8.76 16.40 -23.17
C PRO A 309 -9.68 16.73 -21.97
N ASP A 310 -10.37 17.86 -22.01
CA ASP A 310 -11.34 18.21 -20.98
C ASP A 310 -12.49 17.20 -20.99
N PRO A 311 -12.87 16.60 -19.84
CA PRO A 311 -14.00 15.68 -19.79
C PRO A 311 -15.33 16.31 -20.24
N LYS A 312 -15.46 17.64 -20.17
CA LYS A 312 -16.65 18.36 -20.63
C LYS A 312 -16.59 18.76 -22.11
N ASP A 313 -15.41 18.98 -22.65
CA ASP A 313 -15.19 19.34 -24.05
C ASP A 313 -13.90 18.68 -24.58
N PRO A 314 -14.01 17.51 -25.26
CA PRO A 314 -12.86 16.78 -25.77
C PRO A 314 -11.98 17.57 -26.76
N LYS A 315 -12.49 18.66 -27.34
CA LYS A 315 -11.71 19.53 -28.25
C LYS A 315 -10.80 20.48 -27.47
N LYS A 316 -11.16 20.81 -26.23
CA LYS A 316 -10.34 21.64 -25.36
C LYS A 316 -9.32 20.76 -24.65
N LYS A 317 -8.05 21.13 -24.76
CA LYS A 317 -6.98 20.52 -23.98
C LYS A 317 -6.77 21.30 -22.70
N THR A 318 -6.64 20.59 -21.59
CA THR A 318 -6.37 21.16 -20.27
C THR A 318 -5.08 20.59 -19.72
N GLN A 319 -4.38 21.36 -18.90
CA GLN A 319 -3.18 20.92 -18.19
C GLN A 319 -3.51 20.75 -16.71
N PRO A 320 -4.05 19.58 -16.28
CA PRO A 320 -4.53 19.40 -14.91
C PRO A 320 -3.43 19.59 -13.86
N ASN A 321 -2.17 19.38 -14.26
CA ASN A 321 -1.01 19.42 -13.38
C ASN A 321 -0.34 20.80 -13.30
N LYS A 322 -0.81 21.80 -14.08
CA LYS A 322 -0.23 23.16 -14.10
C LYS A 322 -0.19 23.79 -12.70
N ASN A 323 -1.24 23.58 -11.91
CA ASN A 323 -1.36 24.12 -10.55
C ASN A 323 -0.34 23.52 -9.58
N LEU A 324 0.10 22.28 -9.80
CA LEU A 324 1.13 21.66 -8.94
C LEU A 324 2.47 22.39 -9.07
N ARG A 325 2.80 22.88 -10.27
CA ARG A 325 4.01 23.68 -10.51
C ARG A 325 3.99 24.95 -9.65
N PHE A 326 2.85 25.62 -9.60
CA PHE A 326 2.67 26.81 -8.76
C PHE A 326 2.85 26.48 -7.28
N VAL A 327 2.25 25.39 -6.79
CA VAL A 327 2.41 24.93 -5.40
C VAL A 327 3.88 24.66 -5.07
N MET A 328 4.64 24.03 -5.97
CA MET A 328 6.06 23.77 -5.76
C MET A 328 6.93 25.04 -5.76
N GLN A 329 6.48 26.10 -6.43
CA GLN A 329 7.11 27.41 -6.42
C GLN A 329 6.76 28.25 -5.18
N GLN A 330 5.88 27.79 -4.28
CA GLN A 330 5.58 28.45 -3.02
C GLN A 330 6.45 27.93 -1.86
N PRO A 331 6.73 28.76 -0.83
CA PRO A 331 7.29 28.29 0.43
C PRO A 331 6.35 27.28 1.12
N PRO A 332 6.88 26.26 1.83
CA PRO A 332 8.30 26.03 2.11
C PRO A 332 9.07 25.32 0.99
N ILE A 333 8.40 24.74 -0.01
CA ILE A 333 9.02 23.87 -1.04
C ILE A 333 10.08 24.65 -1.83
N LYS A 334 9.75 25.85 -2.30
CA LYS A 334 10.69 26.72 -3.04
C LYS A 334 12.05 26.90 -2.34
N ASN A 335 12.05 26.98 -1.00
CA ASN A 335 13.26 27.28 -0.23
C ASN A 335 14.21 26.08 -0.09
N VAL A 336 13.70 24.88 -0.34
CA VAL A 336 14.42 23.61 -0.15
C VAL A 336 14.59 22.82 -1.44
N LEU A 337 13.95 23.27 -2.51
CA LEU A 337 14.07 22.75 -3.85
C LEU A 337 15.50 23.04 -4.39
N GLU A 338 16.23 21.99 -4.73
CA GLU A 338 17.58 22.06 -5.29
C GLU A 338 17.63 21.20 -6.56
N ASN A 339 17.91 21.82 -7.71
CA ASN A 339 17.91 21.15 -9.02
C ASN A 339 16.59 20.41 -9.34
N GLY A 340 15.45 20.94 -8.89
CA GLY A 340 14.13 20.32 -9.06
C GLY A 340 13.85 19.13 -8.14
N VAL A 341 14.71 18.87 -7.17
CA VAL A 341 14.53 17.83 -6.15
C VAL A 341 14.29 18.50 -4.79
N PHE A 342 13.32 18.01 -4.03
CA PHE A 342 13.14 18.40 -2.64
C PHE A 342 13.08 17.17 -1.74
N GLY A 343 13.41 17.35 -0.47
CA GLY A 343 13.37 16.31 0.55
C GLY A 343 12.09 16.37 1.37
N VAL A 344 11.62 15.22 1.85
CA VAL A 344 10.57 15.14 2.86
C VAL A 344 11.06 14.27 4.01
N GLY A 345 11.20 14.87 5.19
CA GLY A 345 11.52 14.19 6.44
C GLY A 345 10.26 13.86 7.23
N ILE A 346 10.07 12.58 7.56
CA ILE A 346 9.00 12.06 8.39
C ILE A 346 9.63 11.57 9.70
N THR A 347 9.40 12.29 10.79
CA THR A 347 10.04 12.03 12.09
C THR A 347 9.04 11.98 13.24
N GLY A 348 9.40 11.40 14.38
CA GLY A 348 8.57 11.42 15.58
C GLY A 348 8.02 10.04 15.92
N ILE A 349 6.73 9.96 16.29
CA ILE A 349 6.06 8.68 16.59
C ILE A 349 5.10 8.33 15.45
N LEU A 350 4.93 7.04 15.15
CA LEU A 350 4.14 6.58 14.00
C LEU A 350 2.68 7.04 14.02
N GLY A 351 2.07 7.14 15.20
CA GLY A 351 0.69 7.59 15.36
C GLY A 351 0.52 9.12 15.27
N LYS A 352 1.61 9.89 15.32
CA LYS A 352 1.63 11.35 15.16
C LYS A 352 2.93 11.78 14.45
N PRO A 353 3.10 11.39 13.18
CA PRO A 353 4.33 11.68 12.46
C PRO A 353 4.41 13.19 12.20
N ARG A 354 5.62 13.74 12.33
CA ARG A 354 5.95 15.11 11.94
C ARG A 354 6.55 15.08 10.55
N ILE A 355 5.79 15.60 9.60
CA ILE A 355 6.21 15.74 8.21
C ILE A 355 6.81 17.13 8.02
N ARG A 356 8.01 17.20 7.45
CA ARG A 356 8.69 18.46 7.14
C ARG A 356 9.29 18.39 5.74
N VAL A 357 9.07 19.44 4.96
CA VAL A 357 9.79 19.64 3.71
C VAL A 357 11.17 20.18 4.04
N GLU A 358 12.21 19.56 3.50
CA GLU A 358 13.61 19.88 3.75
C GLU A 358 14.44 19.74 2.47
N ARG A 359 15.74 20.09 2.52
CA ARG A 359 16.62 19.85 1.37
C ARG A 359 16.86 18.36 1.25
N SER A 360 16.93 17.87 0.01
CA SER A 360 17.22 16.46 -0.23
C SER A 360 18.55 16.06 0.42
N VAL A 361 18.51 14.99 1.20
CA VAL A 361 19.69 14.39 1.84
C VAL A 361 20.40 13.42 0.87
N ILE A 362 19.68 12.93 -0.15
CA ILE A 362 20.15 11.93 -1.10
C ILE A 362 20.74 12.64 -2.30
N ARG A 363 22.08 12.63 -2.41
CA ARG A 363 22.79 13.31 -3.50
C ARG A 363 23.04 12.44 -4.73
N GLU A 364 22.88 11.13 -4.59
CA GLU A 364 23.26 10.13 -5.60
C GLU A 364 22.01 9.35 -6.03
N GLY A 365 21.72 9.28 -7.34
CA GLY A 365 20.66 8.41 -7.89
C GLY A 365 19.64 9.12 -8.78
N ILE A 366 19.00 10.19 -8.30
CA ILE A 366 17.89 10.85 -9.01
C ILE A 366 18.37 11.82 -10.11
N ALA A 367 19.66 12.19 -10.10
CA ALA A 367 20.18 13.30 -10.89
C ALA A 367 20.76 12.89 -12.26
N SER A 368 19.90 12.58 -13.24
CA SER A 368 20.34 12.55 -14.64
C SER A 368 19.69 13.62 -15.53
N ARG A 369 18.51 14.18 -15.17
CA ARG A 369 17.90 15.30 -15.89
C ARG A 369 17.29 16.33 -14.94
N ARG A 370 17.68 17.60 -15.11
CA ARG A 370 17.21 18.72 -14.28
C ARG A 370 15.87 19.24 -14.82
N PRO A 371 14.80 19.31 -14.01
CA PRO A 371 13.57 20.01 -14.37
C PRO A 371 13.84 21.51 -14.52
N ASN A 372 13.25 22.15 -15.52
CA ASN A 372 13.30 23.60 -15.73
C ASN A 372 12.12 24.29 -15.02
N LEU A 373 12.22 24.39 -13.69
CA LEU A 373 11.17 25.02 -12.87
C LEU A 373 11.12 26.55 -12.97
N ASP A 374 12.15 27.17 -13.56
CA ASP A 374 12.22 28.62 -13.77
C ASP A 374 11.49 29.09 -15.04
N ARG A 375 10.98 28.16 -15.87
CA ARG A 375 10.17 28.51 -17.03
C ARG A 375 8.90 29.24 -16.53
N PRO A 376 8.65 30.49 -16.94
CA PRO A 376 7.45 31.20 -16.56
C PRO A 376 6.23 30.42 -17.03
N VAL A 377 5.23 30.36 -16.15
CA VAL A 377 3.93 29.77 -16.47
C VAL A 377 3.26 30.74 -17.43
N VAL A 378 3.33 30.46 -18.73
CA VAL A 378 2.61 31.24 -19.74
C VAL A 378 1.14 30.88 -19.62
N ASP A 379 0.26 31.88 -19.51
CA ASP A 379 -1.17 31.63 -19.52
C ASP A 379 -1.61 31.43 -20.97
N PRO A 380 -2.16 30.26 -21.33
CA PRO A 380 -2.53 29.95 -22.71
C PRO A 380 -3.68 30.81 -23.22
N GLU A 381 -4.31 31.62 -22.36
CA GLU A 381 -5.34 32.58 -22.75
C GLU A 381 -4.74 33.85 -23.39
N ASP A 382 -3.49 34.20 -23.10
CA ASP A 382 -2.82 35.37 -23.70
C ASP A 382 -2.18 35.05 -25.07
N ASP A 383 -1.89 33.77 -25.37
CA ASP A 383 -1.25 33.37 -26.64
C ASP A 383 -2.26 33.14 -27.79
N ALA A 384 -3.56 33.13 -27.51
CA ALA A 384 -4.60 32.89 -28.53
C ALA A 384 -4.90 34.12 -29.39
N GLU A 385 -4.51 35.32 -28.99
CA GLU A 385 -4.75 36.56 -29.75
C GLU A 385 -3.61 36.94 -30.72
N ASP A 386 -2.43 36.32 -30.62
CA ASP A 386 -1.24 36.67 -31.42
C ASP A 386 -0.87 35.65 -32.53
N ALA A 387 -1.73 34.66 -32.81
CA ALA A 387 -1.45 33.60 -33.79
C ALA A 387 -1.43 34.05 -35.27
N ASP A 388 -1.70 35.32 -35.57
CA ASP A 388 -1.64 35.90 -36.93
C ASP A 388 -0.32 36.64 -37.25
N VAL A 389 0.70 36.54 -36.38
CA VAL A 389 2.02 37.13 -36.69
C VAL A 389 2.77 36.27 -37.69
N GLU A 390 2.84 36.77 -38.92
CA GLU A 390 3.59 36.24 -40.06
C GLU A 390 5.03 35.86 -39.63
N PRO A 391 5.51 34.63 -39.92
CA PRO A 391 6.79 34.16 -39.42
C PRO A 391 7.94 35.03 -39.95
N GLU A 392 8.67 35.68 -39.03
CA GLU A 392 9.85 36.44 -39.39
C GLU A 392 10.89 35.52 -40.09
N PRO A 393 11.53 36.00 -41.18
CA PRO A 393 12.48 35.22 -41.92
C PRO A 393 13.68 34.81 -41.04
N PRO A 394 14.20 33.58 -41.22
CA PRO A 394 15.24 33.04 -40.36
C PRO A 394 16.50 33.91 -40.37
N THR A 395 16.88 34.42 -39.20
CA THR A 395 18.10 35.17 -38.99
C THR A 395 19.32 34.31 -39.37
N PRO A 396 20.23 34.80 -40.24
CA PRO A 396 21.36 34.02 -40.72
C PRO A 396 22.31 33.61 -39.58
N ALA A 397 22.75 32.35 -39.63
CA ALA A 397 23.60 31.74 -38.62
C ALA A 397 24.91 32.52 -38.40
N PRO A 398 25.32 32.76 -37.15
CA PRO A 398 26.59 33.43 -36.85
C PRO A 398 27.79 32.55 -37.23
N ALA A 399 28.79 33.19 -37.85
CA ALA A 399 30.02 32.55 -38.30
C ALA A 399 30.81 31.91 -37.14
N PRO A 400 31.50 30.77 -37.36
CA PRO A 400 32.24 30.07 -36.33
C PRO A 400 33.42 30.90 -35.81
N ALA A 401 33.44 31.10 -34.49
CA ALA A 401 34.52 31.78 -33.79
C ALA A 401 35.82 30.95 -33.84
N ARG A 402 36.93 31.60 -34.19
CA ARG A 402 38.28 31.02 -34.19
C ARG A 402 38.68 30.56 -32.79
N VAL A 403 39.06 29.29 -32.71
CA VAL A 403 39.70 28.66 -31.54
C VAL A 403 41.07 29.30 -31.33
N ILE A 404 41.27 29.94 -30.17
CA ILE A 404 42.58 30.42 -29.71
C ILE A 404 43.11 29.38 -28.71
N ASP A 405 44.18 28.69 -29.11
CA ASP A 405 44.92 27.77 -28.24
C ASP A 405 45.54 28.52 -27.05
N ARG A 406 45.13 28.15 -25.83
CA ARG A 406 45.79 28.55 -24.59
C ARG A 406 46.72 27.42 -24.11
N PRO A 407 48.00 27.71 -23.81
CA PRO A 407 48.91 26.72 -23.24
C PRO A 407 48.59 26.43 -21.76
N ALA A 408 48.81 25.17 -21.39
CA ALA A 408 48.56 24.61 -20.06
C ALA A 408 49.46 25.22 -18.97
N PRO A 409 48.95 25.47 -17.74
CA PRO A 409 49.79 25.82 -16.61
C PRO A 409 50.43 24.57 -15.98
N MET A 410 51.77 24.59 -15.91
CA MET A 410 52.57 23.70 -15.05
C MET A 410 52.11 23.84 -13.59
N ARG A 411 51.80 22.70 -12.95
CA ARG A 411 51.58 22.62 -11.50
C ARG A 411 52.84 22.09 -10.84
N ASP A 412 53.49 22.97 -10.09
CA ASP A 412 54.57 22.65 -9.17
C ASP A 412 54.08 21.78 -8.01
N ALA A 413 54.78 20.67 -7.80
CA ALA A 413 54.67 19.83 -6.63
C ALA A 413 55.38 20.51 -5.44
N LYS A 414 54.64 20.84 -4.38
CA LYS A 414 55.23 21.09 -3.05
C LYS A 414 54.44 20.37 -1.97
N THR A 415 55.02 19.25 -1.57
CA THR A 415 54.94 18.60 -0.26
C THR A 415 54.83 19.58 0.91
N ARG A 416 53.82 19.42 1.76
CA ARG A 416 53.86 19.83 3.17
C ARG A 416 53.29 18.73 4.06
N PHE A 417 54.20 18.03 4.71
CA PHE A 417 53.93 17.26 5.92
C PHE A 417 53.48 18.22 7.02
N GLY A 418 52.27 18.03 7.54
CA GLY A 418 51.74 18.71 8.71
C GLY A 418 51.76 17.76 9.91
N ALA A 419 52.61 18.09 10.88
CA ALA A 419 52.84 17.34 12.10
C ALA A 419 51.61 17.27 13.01
N SER A 420 51.40 16.08 13.58
CA SER A 420 50.45 15.73 14.62
C SER A 420 50.70 16.56 15.89
N ARG A 421 49.67 17.25 16.38
CA ARG A 421 49.69 17.96 17.67
C ARG A 421 49.06 17.06 18.74
N PRO A 422 49.75 16.74 19.85
CA PRO A 422 49.16 15.97 20.93
C PRO A 422 48.19 16.84 21.76
N GLN A 423 46.98 16.34 22.01
CA GLN A 423 46.07 16.92 23.00
C GLN A 423 46.47 16.45 24.41
N PRO A 424 46.66 17.36 25.39
CA PRO A 424 46.80 16.99 26.78
C PRO A 424 45.43 16.70 27.41
N GLY A 425 45.40 15.68 28.26
CA GLY A 425 44.22 15.23 28.96
C GLY A 425 43.61 16.28 29.89
N ARG A 426 42.31 16.13 30.14
CA ARG A 426 41.66 16.75 31.29
C ARG A 426 40.57 15.82 31.83
N ALA A 427 40.98 15.09 32.86
CA ALA A 427 40.08 14.54 33.86
C ALA A 427 39.52 15.69 34.70
N ALA A 428 38.21 15.75 34.88
CA ALA A 428 37.58 16.47 35.98
C ALA A 428 36.27 15.75 36.34
N LEU A 429 36.35 15.01 37.44
CA LEU A 429 35.24 14.49 38.22
C LEU A 429 34.22 15.62 38.50
N ARG A 430 32.94 15.36 38.24
CA ARG A 430 31.84 16.14 38.84
C ARG A 430 31.17 15.28 39.93
N PRO A 431 30.99 15.81 41.15
CA PRO A 431 30.31 15.11 42.24
C PRO A 431 28.79 15.08 42.05
N GLY A 432 28.18 14.05 42.63
CA GLY A 432 26.80 13.65 42.46
C GLY A 432 25.75 14.70 42.82
N ILE A 433 24.71 14.75 41.99
CA ILE A 433 23.44 15.39 42.31
C ILE A 433 22.64 14.38 43.14
N GLN A 434 22.51 14.64 44.44
CA GLN A 434 21.58 13.93 45.31
C GLN A 434 20.15 14.21 44.85
N ALA A 435 19.40 13.16 44.53
CA ALA A 435 17.97 13.25 44.30
C ALA A 435 17.26 13.61 45.62
N ARG A 436 16.52 14.74 45.60
CA ARG A 436 15.57 15.08 46.65
C ARG A 436 14.44 14.04 46.67
N PRO A 437 14.04 13.50 47.83
CA PRO A 437 12.80 12.74 47.94
C PRO A 437 11.60 13.67 47.77
N THR A 438 10.76 13.38 46.78
CA THR A 438 9.48 14.06 46.57
C THR A 438 8.49 13.54 47.62
N THR A 439 8.23 14.34 48.64
CA THR A 439 7.11 14.15 49.56
C THR A 439 5.80 14.40 48.81
N LEU A 440 4.97 13.35 48.69
CA LEU A 440 3.59 13.44 48.22
C LEU A 440 2.74 14.24 49.22
N PRO A 441 1.85 15.14 48.78
CA PRO A 441 0.88 15.78 49.66
C PRO A 441 -0.19 14.76 50.09
N PRO A 442 -0.60 14.73 51.37
CA PRO A 442 -1.69 13.89 51.85
C PRO A 442 -3.03 14.58 51.57
N GLY A 443 -3.93 13.89 50.89
CA GLY A 443 -5.32 14.35 50.73
C GLY A 443 -5.94 13.97 49.40
N THR A 444 -6.22 12.68 49.20
CA THR A 444 -7.16 12.24 48.16
C THR A 444 -8.36 11.61 48.87
N PRO A 445 -9.58 12.18 48.76
CA PRO A 445 -10.77 11.59 49.33
C PRO A 445 -11.12 10.26 48.63
N PRO A 446 -11.80 9.33 49.31
CA PRO A 446 -12.13 8.02 48.77
C PRO A 446 -13.06 8.12 47.56
N LEU A 447 -12.75 7.33 46.53
CA LEU A 447 -13.60 7.09 45.36
C LEU A 447 -14.94 6.52 45.82
N HIS A 448 -15.98 7.35 45.78
CA HIS A 448 -17.36 6.86 45.77
C HIS A 448 -17.58 6.02 44.51
N GLN A 449 -18.14 4.83 44.73
CA GLN A 449 -18.64 3.93 43.70
C GLN A 449 -19.60 4.68 42.78
N LEU A 450 -19.16 4.98 41.57
CA LEU A 450 -20.04 5.38 40.49
C LEU A 450 -20.84 4.15 40.08
N GLN A 451 -22.12 4.10 40.48
CA GLN A 451 -23.10 3.23 39.86
C GLN A 451 -23.14 3.56 38.36
N PRO A 452 -23.12 2.55 37.47
CA PRO A 452 -23.35 2.80 36.06
C PRO A 452 -24.76 3.40 35.87
N PRO A 453 -24.93 4.40 34.99
CA PRO A 453 -26.25 4.93 34.69
C PRO A 453 -27.15 3.82 34.10
N PRO A 454 -28.47 3.88 34.32
CA PRO A 454 -29.40 2.94 33.74
C PRO A 454 -29.34 2.99 32.21
N ILE A 455 -29.32 1.81 31.60
CA ILE A 455 -29.37 1.60 30.15
C ILE A 455 -30.65 2.26 29.63
N PRO A 456 -30.57 3.19 28.66
CA PRO A 456 -31.75 3.72 27.98
C PRO A 456 -32.50 2.56 27.31
N VAL A 457 -33.77 2.40 27.65
CA VAL A 457 -34.67 1.50 26.95
C VAL A 457 -34.96 2.14 25.59
N GLU A 458 -34.52 1.51 24.51
CA GLU A 458 -34.89 1.89 23.15
C GLU A 458 -36.42 1.76 23.01
N PRO A 459 -37.13 2.81 22.55
CA PRO A 459 -38.53 2.69 22.21
C PRO A 459 -38.70 1.78 20.98
N ASP A 460 -39.73 0.94 21.01
CA ASP A 460 -40.09 0.05 19.91
C ASP A 460 -40.18 0.78 18.57
N PRO A 461 -39.76 0.15 17.45
CA PRO A 461 -39.77 0.76 16.13
C PRO A 461 -41.20 1.13 15.74
N VAL A 462 -41.43 2.43 15.55
CA VAL A 462 -42.64 2.96 14.91
C VAL A 462 -42.63 2.46 13.47
N THR A 463 -43.72 1.81 13.08
CA THR A 463 -43.93 1.37 11.71
C THR A 463 -44.41 2.59 10.93
N ASP A 464 -43.48 3.27 10.25
CA ASP A 464 -43.85 4.35 9.33
C ASP A 464 -44.45 3.71 8.07
N GLU A 465 -45.75 3.96 7.85
CA GLU A 465 -46.42 3.70 6.58
C GLU A 465 -45.80 4.62 5.51
N PRO A 466 -45.57 4.13 4.28
CA PRO A 466 -44.96 4.94 3.23
C PRO A 466 -45.91 6.08 2.82
N GLU A 467 -45.51 7.31 3.12
CA GLU A 467 -46.10 8.52 2.57
C GLU A 467 -45.88 8.53 1.05
N GLY A 468 -46.98 8.59 0.30
CA GLY A 468 -46.95 8.66 -1.17
C GLY A 468 -46.27 9.93 -1.66
N GLU A 469 -45.47 9.80 -2.71
CA GLU A 469 -44.82 10.92 -3.41
C GLU A 469 -45.86 11.91 -3.92
N VAL A 470 -45.77 13.16 -3.43
CA VAL A 470 -46.54 14.29 -3.92
C VAL A 470 -45.58 15.19 -4.70
N ASP A 471 -45.92 15.51 -5.95
CA ASP A 471 -45.22 16.50 -6.77
C ASP A 471 -45.13 17.86 -6.03
N PRO A 472 -44.05 18.66 -6.19
CA PRO A 472 -43.90 19.99 -5.59
C PRO A 472 -45.06 20.99 -5.81
N ASN A 473 -46.04 20.71 -6.68
CA ASN A 473 -47.25 21.51 -6.86
C ASN A 473 -48.52 20.97 -6.17
N GLY A 474 -48.46 19.85 -5.45
CA GLY A 474 -49.57 19.37 -4.62
C GLY A 474 -50.77 18.76 -5.36
N GLU A 475 -50.60 18.36 -6.62
CA GLU A 475 -51.63 17.63 -7.38
C GLU A 475 -51.31 16.13 -7.42
N PRO A 476 -52.30 15.24 -7.20
CA PRO A 476 -52.10 13.81 -7.31
C PRO A 476 -51.79 13.43 -8.76
N LEU A 477 -50.75 12.63 -8.98
CA LEU A 477 -50.39 12.09 -10.28
C LEU A 477 -51.54 11.20 -10.80
N GLU A 478 -52.37 11.75 -11.69
CA GLU A 478 -53.34 10.97 -12.44
C GLU A 478 -52.57 10.09 -13.44
N GLY A 479 -52.52 8.78 -13.16
CA GLY A 479 -52.02 7.81 -14.12
C GLY A 479 -52.90 7.82 -15.37
N GLU A 480 -52.30 8.04 -16.54
CA GLU A 480 -52.98 7.95 -17.82
C GLU A 480 -53.44 6.51 -18.06
N VAL A 481 -54.74 6.27 -17.82
CA VAL A 481 -55.43 5.05 -18.21
C VAL A 481 -56.14 5.34 -19.54
N ASP A 482 -56.03 4.43 -20.50
CA ASP A 482 -56.79 4.53 -21.75
C ASP A 482 -58.31 4.51 -21.46
N PRO A 483 -59.19 4.97 -22.37
CA PRO A 483 -60.64 5.05 -22.14
C PRO A 483 -61.35 3.70 -21.90
N ASN A 484 -60.64 2.57 -21.97
CA ASN A 484 -61.12 1.23 -21.65
C ASN A 484 -60.53 0.65 -20.34
N GLY A 485 -59.66 1.37 -19.63
CA GLY A 485 -59.20 0.96 -18.31
C GLY A 485 -58.05 -0.05 -18.32
N GLU A 486 -57.35 -0.23 -19.44
CA GLU A 486 -56.20 -1.14 -19.51
C GLU A 486 -54.87 -0.38 -19.36
N PRO A 487 -53.91 -0.91 -18.57
CA PRO A 487 -52.58 -0.33 -18.46
C PRO A 487 -51.85 -0.40 -19.81
N LEU A 488 -51.29 0.73 -20.25
CA LEU A 488 -50.55 0.83 -21.51
C LEU A 488 -49.36 -0.15 -21.52
N GLU A 489 -49.48 -1.23 -22.28
CA GLU A 489 -48.37 -2.15 -22.55
C GLU A 489 -47.31 -1.43 -23.38
N HIS A 490 -46.10 -1.29 -22.82
CA HIS A 490 -44.94 -0.80 -23.55
C HIS A 490 -44.60 -1.78 -24.69
N PRO A 491 -44.38 -1.31 -25.92
CA PRO A 491 -44.03 -2.19 -27.03
C PRO A 491 -42.65 -2.82 -26.78
N GLU A 492 -42.61 -4.15 -26.79
CA GLU A 492 -41.39 -4.95 -26.77
C GLU A 492 -40.50 -4.55 -27.97
N GLY A 493 -39.29 -4.11 -27.66
CA GLY A 493 -38.29 -3.72 -28.65
C GLY A 493 -37.88 -4.91 -29.53
N GLU A 494 -38.11 -4.74 -30.83
CA GLU A 494 -37.72 -5.65 -31.91
C GLU A 494 -36.18 -5.74 -31.98
N LEU A 495 -35.64 -6.92 -31.69
CA LEU A 495 -34.21 -7.23 -31.81
C LEU A 495 -33.81 -7.25 -33.30
N VAL A 496 -33.02 -6.26 -33.71
CA VAL A 496 -32.34 -6.22 -35.00
C VAL A 496 -31.13 -7.17 -34.96
N PRO A 497 -30.97 -8.10 -35.92
CA PRO A 497 -29.77 -8.93 -36.01
C PRO A 497 -28.58 -8.12 -36.56
N GLU A 498 -27.47 -8.13 -35.84
CA GLU A 498 -26.18 -7.62 -36.30
C GLU A 498 -25.58 -8.55 -37.35
N ASP A 499 -25.31 -7.99 -38.53
CA ASP A 499 -24.65 -8.62 -39.66
C ASP A 499 -23.22 -8.03 -39.73
N GLU A 500 -22.24 -8.73 -39.15
CA GLU A 500 -20.81 -8.38 -39.28
C GLU A 500 -20.08 -9.42 -40.11
N THR A 501 -19.81 -9.04 -41.36
CA THR A 501 -18.85 -9.70 -42.26
C THR A 501 -17.52 -8.95 -42.18
N ILE A 502 -16.47 -9.66 -41.76
CA ILE A 502 -15.07 -9.20 -41.76
C ILE A 502 -14.44 -9.59 -43.11
N PRO A 503 -13.80 -8.68 -43.86
CA PRO A 503 -12.90 -9.06 -44.94
C PRO A 503 -11.44 -9.19 -44.45
N GLU A 504 -10.74 -10.14 -45.06
CA GLU A 504 -9.34 -10.57 -44.85
C GLU A 504 -8.28 -9.48 -45.03
#